data_AF-A0A0Q5XNW5-F1
#
_entry.id   AF-A0A0Q5XNW5-F1
#
_cell.length_a   1.000
_cell.length_b   1.000
_cell.length_c   1.000
_cell.angle_alpha   90.00
_cell.angle_beta   90.00
_cell.angle_gamma   90.00
#
_symmetry.space_group_name_H-M   'P 1'
#
loop_
_entity.id
_entity.type
_entity.pdbx_description
1 polymer ?
#
loop_
_entity_poly.entity_id
_entity_poly.type
_entity_poly.pdbx_seq_one_letter_code
_entity_poly.pdbx_strand_id
1 'polypeptide(L)' 'MESPCTSVCSIDIATGFCRGCGRTGDEIASWTLYSDRERRHIMSGLHIRIGALGAAHRPDARGPRRDRMPRERAKR' A
#
# COMPACT_ATOMS: atom_id res chain seq x y z
N MET A 1 1.11 11.34 -16.58
CA MET A 1 2.08 10.70 -15.66
C MET A 1 1.35 9.62 -14.91
N GLU A 2 1.39 8.39 -15.43
CA GLU A 2 0.78 7.23 -14.79
C GLU A 2 1.66 6.76 -13.63
N SER A 3 1.09 6.59 -12.44
CA SER A 3 1.79 6.08 -11.28
C SER A 3 0.92 5.06 -10.55
N PRO A 4 1.43 3.86 -10.27
CA PRO A 4 0.67 2.79 -9.60
C PRO A 4 0.60 3.01 -8.08
N CYS A 5 0.62 4.26 -7.62
CA CYS A 5 0.64 4.58 -6.19
C CYS A 5 -0.78 4.55 -5.62
N THR A 6 -1.00 3.74 -4.59
CA THR A 6 -2.29 3.61 -3.90
C THR A 6 -2.40 4.53 -2.67
N SER A 7 -1.52 5.53 -2.56
CA SER A 7 -1.36 6.39 -1.36
C SER A 7 -1.01 5.63 -0.07
N VAL A 8 -0.65 4.35 -0.19
CA VAL A 8 -0.14 3.52 0.89
C VAL A 8 1.35 3.32 0.68
N CYS A 9 2.18 4.02 1.45
CA CYS A 9 3.63 3.84 1.46
C CYS A 9 4.01 3.03 2.71
N SER A 10 4.24 1.73 2.53
CA SER A 10 4.66 0.84 3.61
C SER A 10 5.69 -0.14 3.06
N ILE A 11 6.97 0.13 3.25
CA ILE A 11 8.06 -0.74 2.79
C ILE A 11 8.19 -1.92 3.75
N ASP A 12 8.17 -3.12 3.18
CA ASP A 12 8.47 -4.34 3.90
C ASP A 12 9.99 -4.52 4.03
N ILE A 13 10.50 -4.68 5.25
CA ILE A 13 11.95 -4.80 5.49
C ILE A 13 12.52 -6.15 5.05
N ALA A 14 11.70 -7.19 4.93
CA ALA A 14 12.17 -8.52 4.55
C ALA A 14 12.39 -8.63 3.04
N THR A 15 11.58 -7.90 2.26
CA THR A 15 11.61 -7.93 0.79
C THR A 15 12.12 -6.62 0.15
N GLY A 16 12.12 -5.51 0.90
CA GLY A 16 12.50 -4.19 0.40
C GLY A 16 11.46 -3.52 -0.50
N PHE A 17 10.27 -4.11 -0.68
CA PHE A 17 9.22 -3.59 -1.56
C PHE A 17 8.09 -2.91 -0.76
N CYS A 18 7.48 -1.89 -1.37
CA CYS A 18 6.30 -1.24 -0.85
C CYS A 18 5.08 -2.18 -0.94
N ARG A 19 4.41 -2.43 0.17
CA ARG A 19 3.19 -3.25 0.24
C ARG A 19 1.98 -2.65 -0.48
N GLY A 20 2.00 -1.35 -0.77
CA GLY A 20 0.91 -0.68 -1.49
C GLY A 20 1.06 -0.73 -3.01
N CYS A 21 2.28 -0.51 -3.53
CA CYS A 21 2.53 -0.38 -4.96
C CYS A 21 3.59 -1.35 -5.52
N GLY A 22 4.24 -2.17 -4.68
CA GLY A 22 5.25 -3.16 -5.10
C GLY A 22 6.61 -2.59 -5.48
N ARG A 23 6.85 -1.29 -5.25
CA ARG A 23 8.07 -0.57 -5.67
C ARG A 23 9.05 -0.45 -4.50
N THR A 24 10.34 -0.47 -4.78
CA THR A 24 11.36 -0.18 -3.76
C THR A 24 11.41 1.31 -3.44
N GLY A 25 11.99 1.67 -2.29
CA GLY A 25 12.18 3.07 -1.90
C GLY A 25 13.03 3.85 -2.92
N ASP A 26 14.04 3.20 -3.49
CA ASP A 26 14.91 3.79 -4.51
C ASP A 26 14.15 4.08 -5.81
N GLU A 27 13.32 3.14 -6.27
CA GLU A 27 12.48 3.33 -7.46
C GLU A 27 11.42 4.42 -7.28
N ILE A 28 10.97 4.66 -6.04
CA ILE A 28 10.06 5.75 -5.69
C ILE A 28 10.80 7.09 -5.74
N ALA A 29 11.99 7.17 -5.15
CA ALA A 29 12.83 8.38 -5.16
C ALA A 29 13.23 8.79 -6.59
N SER A 30 13.57 7.80 -7.42
CA SER A 30 13.99 8.01 -8.81
C SER A 30 12.83 8.11 -9.81
N TRP A 31 11.57 8.05 -9.37
CA TRP A 31 10.41 7.96 -10.29
C TRP A 31 10.27 9.15 -11.25
N THR A 32 10.58 10.35 -10.76
CA THR A 32 10.54 11.58 -11.55
C THR A 32 11.65 11.62 -12.60
N LEU A 33 12.76 10.93 -12.35
CA LEU A 33 13.92 10.84 -13.25
C LEU A 33 13.73 9.80 -14.35
N TYR A 34 12.93 8.75 -14.12
CA TYR A 34 12.72 7.70 -15.10
C TYR A 34 11.95 8.17 -16.33
N SER A 35 12.36 7.64 -17.49
CA SER A 35 11.67 7.83 -18.76
C SER A 35 10.39 7.00 -18.82
N ASP A 36 9.49 7.38 -19.71
CA ASP A 36 8.19 6.72 -19.89
C ASP A 36 8.29 5.21 -20.19
N ARG A 37 9.36 4.80 -20.87
CA ARG A 37 9.70 3.38 -21.12
C ARG A 37 10.10 2.64 -19.85
N GLU A 38 10.95 3.24 -19.01
CA GLU A 38 11.39 2.65 -17.74
C GLU A 38 10.22 2.52 -16.79
N ARG A 39 9.34 3.53 -16.73
CA ARG A 39 8.11 3.49 -15.93
C ARG A 39 7.23 2.30 -16.31
N ARG A 40 7.00 2.09 -17.61
CA ARG A 40 6.26 0.93 -18.12
C ARG A 40 6.94 -0.40 -17.79
N HIS A 41 8.26 -0.47 -17.91
CA HIS A 41 9.02 -1.67 -17.54
C HIS A 41 8.86 -2.01 -16.05
N ILE A 42 8.98 -1.00 -15.19
CA ILE A 42 8.76 -1.15 -13.75
C ILE A 42 7.32 -1.60 -13.49
N MET A 43 6.32 -0.94 -14.08
CA MET A 43 4.89 -1.27 -13.92
C MET A 43 4.55 -2.71 -14.32
N SER A 44 5.15 -3.22 -15.40
CA SER A 44 5.00 -4.63 -15.81
C SER A 44 5.53 -5.62 -14.77
N GLY A 45 6.51 -5.25 -13.93
CA GLY A 45 7.06 -6.13 -12.90
C GLY A 45 6.34 -6.07 -11.54
N LEU A 46 5.55 -5.03 -11.28
CA LEU A 46 4.98 -4.78 -9.94
C LEU A 46 3.97 -5.85 -9.53
N HIS A 47 3.18 -6.37 -10.46
CA HIS A 47 2.18 -7.40 -10.14
C HIS A 47 2.83 -8.68 -9.59
N ILE A 48 3.99 -9.08 -10.12
CA ILE A 48 4.76 -10.24 -9.64
C ILE A 48 5.32 -9.96 -8.25
N ARG A 49 5.88 -8.75 -8.04
CA ARG A 49 6.44 -8.33 -6.74
C ARG A 49 5.36 -8.28 -5.65
N ILE A 50 4.17 -7.78 -5.97
CA ILE A 50 3.02 -7.75 -5.05
C ILE A 50 2.51 -9.18 -4.80
N GLY A 51 2.54 -10.06 -5.81
CA GLY A 51 2.26 -11.49 -5.62
C GLY A 51 3.21 -12.14 -4.61
N ALA A 52 4.50 -11.82 -4.66
CA ALA A 52 5.49 -12.27 -3.67
C ALA A 52 5.24 -11.67 -2.27
N LEU A 53 4.69 -10.46 -2.18
CA LEU A 53 4.19 -9.85 -0.94
C LEU A 53 2.84 -10.41 -0.47
N GLY A 54 2.14 -11.16 -1.33
CA GLY A 54 0.72 -11.55 -1.24
C GLY A 54 0.31 -12.44 -0.06
N ALA A 55 1.23 -12.77 0.85
CA ALA A 55 0.89 -13.30 2.17
C ALA A 55 0.64 -12.19 3.22
N ALA A 56 1.10 -10.96 2.97
CA ALA A 56 1.11 -9.85 3.93
C ALA A 56 0.13 -8.71 3.60
N HIS A 57 -0.49 -8.70 2.42
CA HIS A 57 -1.58 -7.78 2.09
C HIS A 57 -2.92 -8.33 2.58
N ARG A 58 -3.05 -8.52 3.90
CA ARG A 58 -4.38 -8.43 4.51
C ARG A 58 -4.72 -6.94 4.47
N PRO A 59 -5.70 -6.49 3.65
CA PRO A 59 -6.13 -5.10 3.70
C PRO A 59 -6.48 -4.83 5.15
N ASP A 60 -5.81 -3.83 5.71
CA ASP A 60 -5.98 -3.36 7.07
C ASP A 60 -7.48 -3.29 7.37
N ALA A 61 -7.96 -4.30 8.09
CA ALA A 61 -9.30 -4.36 8.62
C ALA A 61 -9.35 -3.40 9.82
N ARG A 62 -9.04 -2.12 9.59
CA ARG A 62 -9.58 -1.03 10.41
C ARG A 62 -11.07 -0.94 10.08
N GLY A 63 -11.79 -1.95 10.56
CA GLY A 63 -13.23 -1.84 10.79
C GLY A 63 -13.50 -0.62 11.66
N PRO A 64 -14.72 -0.07 11.59
CA PRO A 64 -15.07 1.16 12.27
C PRO A 64 -14.76 1.03 13.75
N ARG A 65 -14.08 2.06 14.30
CA ARG A 65 -13.95 2.22 15.75
C ARG A 65 -15.36 2.15 16.31
N ARG A 66 -15.68 1.08 17.05
CA ARG A 66 -16.90 1.00 17.85
C ARG A 66 -16.77 2.08 18.92
N ASP A 67 -17.23 3.28 18.59
CA ASP A 67 -17.47 4.34 19.54
C ASP A 67 -18.40 3.77 20.60
N ARG A 68 -17.84 3.64 21.80
CA ARG A 68 -18.52 3.08 22.96
C ARG A 68 -19.33 4.21 23.56
N MET A 69 -20.56 4.45 23.09
CA MET A 69 -21.45 5.36 23.82
C MET A 69 -22.12 4.68 25.02
N PRO A 70 -22.23 5.40 26.15
CA PRO A 70 -22.48 4.84 27.48
C PRO A 70 -23.97 4.55 27.75
N ARG A 71 -24.19 3.75 28.80
CA ARG A 71 -25.49 3.38 29.37
C ARG A 71 -26.36 4.61 29.68
N GLU A 72 -27.55 4.68 29.08
CA GLU A 72 -28.65 5.49 29.64
C GLU A 72 -29.64 4.58 30.39
N ARG A 73 -29.66 4.79 31.70
CA ARG A 73 -30.61 4.25 32.65
C ARG A 73 -31.66 5.35 32.85
N ALA A 74 -32.82 5.29 32.18
CA ALA A 74 -33.92 6.22 32.39
C ALA A 74 -35.25 5.46 32.21
N LYS A 75 -35.83 4.90 33.28
CA LYS A 75 -36.96 5.46 34.02
C LYS A 75 -38.12 5.90 33.10
N ARG A 76 -39.11 5.02 32.89
CA ARG A 76 -40.52 5.31 33.20
C ARG A 76 -41.36 4.04 33.23
#